data_AF-A0A069RGW2-F1
#
_entry.id   AF-A0A069RGW2-F1
#
_cell.length_a   1.000
_cell.length_b   1.000
_cell.length_c   1.000
_cell.angle_alpha   90.00
_cell.angle_beta   90.00
_cell.angle_gamma   90.00
#
_symmetry.space_group_name_H-M   'P 1'
#
loop_
_entity.id
_entity.type
_entity.pdbx_description
1 polymer ?
#
loop_
_entity_poly.entity_id
_entity_poly.type
_entity_poly.pdbx_seq_one_letter_code
_entity_poly.pdbx_strand_id
1 'polypeptide(L)'
;MGLRHACHVQLERQGYDEEVGMAKITMGYNLLSKYVVHINNVSYSQEQLDTYRLLYDIIKDRKYFVITTNADGQFFKGSFDQDKVFAMQGSYGKYQCQHGCNDIIYDNEEIIGKMLQRFNEESLEIREEDIPICPECGELLCPNLRIDHCFVEVNHMHNKGDYVEFISASEGRFSFWSLV
;
A
#
# COMPACT_ATOMS: atom_id res chain seq x y z
N MET A 1 -23.71 8.42 15.39
CA MET A 1 -24.18 7.98 14.05
C MET A 1 -23.22 6.89 13.58
N GLY A 2 -23.69 5.72 13.15
CA GLY A 2 -22.81 4.59 12.80
C GLY A 2 -22.21 4.69 11.39
N LEU A 3 -21.04 4.08 11.16
CA LEU A 3 -20.30 4.10 9.90
C LEU A 3 -21.18 3.75 8.68
N ARG A 4 -22.09 2.77 8.84
CA ARG A 4 -23.01 2.32 7.80
C ARG A 4 -24.01 3.39 7.36
N HIS A 5 -24.45 4.24 8.29
CA HIS A 5 -25.37 5.33 7.99
C HIS A 5 -24.67 6.47 7.26
N ALA A 6 -23.43 6.79 7.65
CA ALA A 6 -22.62 7.79 6.96
C ALA A 6 -22.32 7.38 5.51
N CYS A 7 -21.94 6.12 5.27
CA CYS A 7 -21.75 5.59 3.91
C CYS A 7 -23.03 5.67 3.07
N HIS A 8 -24.19 5.33 3.64
CA HIS A 8 -25.46 5.36 2.93
C HIS A 8 -25.85 6.77 2.49
N VAL A 9 -25.73 7.77 3.37
CA VAL A 9 -25.99 9.19 3.06
C VAL A 9 -25.06 9.70 1.95
N GLN A 10 -23.80 9.25 1.95
CA GLN A 10 -22.83 9.66 0.93
C GLN A 10 -23.13 9.04 -0.43
N LEU A 11 -23.54 7.77 -0.48
CA LEU A 11 -24.01 7.11 -1.70
C LEU A 11 -25.26 7.79 -2.27
N GLU A 12 -26.24 8.14 -1.44
CA GLU A 12 -27.45 8.85 -1.87
C GLU A 12 -27.13 10.23 -2.47
N ARG A 13 -26.12 10.94 -1.93
CA ARG A 13 -25.67 12.24 -2.45
C ARG A 13 -24.99 12.15 -3.82
N GLN A 14 -24.41 11.01 -4.19
CA GLN A 14 -23.68 10.83 -5.45
C GLN A 14 -24.62 10.70 -6.66
N GLY A 15 -25.87 10.26 -6.46
CA GLY A 15 -26.92 10.32 -7.48
C GLY A 15 -26.82 9.31 -8.63
N TYR A 16 -26.01 8.25 -8.51
CA TYR A 16 -25.99 7.11 -9.44
C TYR A 16 -25.87 5.79 -8.67
N ASP A 17 -26.47 4.71 -9.19
CA ASP A 17 -26.37 3.37 -8.61
C ASP A 17 -25.03 2.71 -8.97
N GLU A 18 -24.34 2.14 -7.96
CA GLU A 18 -23.16 1.31 -8.18
C GLU A 18 -23.56 -0.13 -8.53
N GLU A 19 -23.06 -0.66 -9.66
CA GLU A 19 -23.28 -2.06 -10.01
C GLU A 19 -22.61 -2.99 -8.99
N VAL A 20 -23.38 -3.94 -8.47
CA VAL A 20 -22.92 -4.92 -7.48
C VAL A 20 -21.70 -5.66 -8.03
N GLY A 21 -20.56 -5.53 -7.35
CA GLY A 21 -19.32 -6.23 -7.70
C GLY A 21 -18.30 -5.42 -8.52
N MET A 22 -18.61 -4.17 -8.90
CA MET A 22 -17.61 -3.25 -9.45
C MET A 22 -17.29 -2.15 -8.43
N ALA A 23 -16.14 -2.25 -7.77
CA ALA A 23 -15.55 -1.09 -7.09
C ALA A 23 -15.02 -0.13 -8.18
N LYS A 24 -15.89 0.72 -8.73
CA LYS A 24 -15.46 1.80 -9.62
C LYS A 24 -14.88 2.90 -8.74
N ILE A 25 -13.61 3.25 -8.95
CA ILE A 25 -13.06 4.53 -8.46
C ILE A 25 -13.79 5.62 -9.25
N THR A 26 -14.90 6.13 -8.71
CA THR A 26 -15.58 7.30 -9.25
C THR A 26 -15.01 8.58 -8.61
N MET A 27 -15.32 9.76 -9.13
CA MET A 27 -15.02 11.01 -8.40
C MET A 27 -15.71 11.08 -7.01
N GLY A 28 -16.71 10.22 -6.75
CA GLY A 28 -17.32 10.01 -5.42
C GLY A 28 -16.50 9.10 -4.49
N TYR A 29 -15.51 8.37 -5.03
CA TYR A 29 -14.36 7.81 -4.32
C TYR A 29 -13.25 8.84 -4.09
N ASN A 30 -13.53 10.14 -4.25
CA ASN A 30 -12.70 11.21 -3.69
C ASN A 30 -12.36 10.82 -2.26
N LEU A 31 -11.08 10.53 -2.07
CA LEU A 31 -10.47 9.93 -0.89
C LEU A 31 -11.12 10.50 0.37
N LEU A 32 -12.09 9.77 0.95
CA LEU A 32 -12.43 9.96 2.35
C LEU A 32 -11.08 9.97 3.07
N SER A 33 -10.82 10.97 3.90
CA SER A 33 -9.56 11.13 4.63
C SER A 33 -9.12 9.84 5.31
N LYS A 34 -10.04 8.90 5.57
CA LYS A 34 -9.80 7.50 5.94
C LYS A 34 -8.64 6.84 5.17
N TYR A 35 -8.49 7.03 3.86
CA TYR A 35 -7.39 6.41 3.09
C TYR A 35 -6.06 7.12 3.34
N VAL A 36 -6.06 8.45 3.39
CA VAL A 36 -4.87 9.25 3.71
C VAL A 36 -4.40 8.97 5.13
N VAL A 37 -5.32 8.95 6.09
CA VAL A 37 -5.09 8.58 7.49
C VAL A 37 -4.64 7.13 7.60
N HIS A 38 -5.21 6.20 6.83
CA HIS A 38 -4.79 4.80 6.83
C HIS A 38 -3.36 4.63 6.29
N ILE A 39 -3.05 5.22 5.14
CA ILE A 39 -1.70 5.21 4.56
C ILE A 39 -0.71 5.82 5.55
N ASN A 40 -1.05 6.97 6.14
CA ASN A 40 -0.23 7.57 7.19
C ASN A 40 0.02 6.61 8.35
N ASN A 41 -1.03 5.99 8.87
CA ASN A 41 -0.94 5.10 10.01
C ASN A 41 -0.10 3.86 9.71
N VAL A 42 -0.30 3.26 8.55
CA VAL A 42 0.38 2.01 8.19
C VAL A 42 1.83 2.28 7.77
N SER A 43 2.08 3.32 6.97
CA SER A 43 3.37 3.55 6.32
C SER A 43 4.28 4.52 7.07
N TYR A 44 3.77 5.54 7.77
CA TYR A 44 4.58 6.67 8.24
C TYR A 44 4.55 6.91 9.75
N SER A 45 3.36 6.95 10.37
CA SER A 45 3.24 7.31 11.79
C SER A 45 3.60 6.17 12.75
N GLN A 46 3.54 4.93 12.26
CA GLN A 46 3.98 3.77 13.01
C GLN A 46 5.47 3.51 12.78
N GLU A 47 6.24 3.50 13.86
CA GLU A 47 7.57 2.91 13.88
C GLU A 47 7.51 1.39 13.60
N GLN A 48 8.68 0.76 13.46
CA GLN A 48 8.74 -0.69 13.31
C GLN A 48 8.12 -1.37 14.55
N LEU A 49 7.15 -2.26 14.32
CA LEU A 49 6.52 -3.00 15.41
C LEU A 49 7.53 -3.97 16.05
N ASP A 50 7.46 -4.11 17.38
CA ASP A 50 8.35 -4.99 18.16
C ASP A 50 8.40 -6.42 17.62
N THR A 51 7.31 -6.95 17.07
CA THR A 51 7.26 -8.29 16.49
C THR A 51 8.26 -8.45 15.34
N TYR A 52 8.41 -7.45 14.47
CA TYR A 52 9.38 -7.49 13.36
C TYR A 52 10.81 -7.38 13.88
N ARG A 53 11.03 -6.54 14.90
CA ARG A 53 12.34 -6.44 15.57
C ARG A 53 12.75 -7.75 16.24
N LEU A 54 11.83 -8.38 16.97
CA LEU A 54 12.05 -9.69 17.60
C LEU A 54 12.31 -10.78 16.56
N LEU A 55 11.55 -10.79 15.46
CA LEU A 55 11.79 -11.71 14.35
C LEU A 55 13.19 -11.54 13.79
N TYR A 56 13.63 -10.31 13.54
CA TYR A 56 14.99 -10.03 13.08
C TYR A 56 16.04 -10.57 14.06
N ASP A 57 15.87 -10.30 15.37
CA ASP A 57 16.80 -10.78 16.40
C ASP A 57 16.92 -12.31 16.45
N ILE A 58 15.85 -13.04 16.11
CA ILE A 58 15.85 -14.51 16.04
C ILE A 58 16.59 -15.05 14.81
N ILE A 59 16.47 -14.35 13.67
CA ILE A 59 16.93 -14.89 12.37
C ILE A 59 18.24 -14.28 11.86
N LYS A 60 18.70 -13.16 12.42
CA LYS A 60 19.85 -12.38 11.90
C LYS A 60 21.14 -13.16 11.71
N ASP A 61 21.37 -14.19 12.53
CA ASP A 61 22.58 -15.04 12.47
C ASP A 61 22.40 -16.29 11.58
N ARG A 62 21.29 -16.36 10.83
CA ARG A 62 20.96 -17.48 9.93
C ARG A 62 20.87 -16.97 8.49
N LYS A 63 20.97 -17.89 7.53
CA LYS A 63 20.57 -17.59 6.16
C LYS A 63 19.05 -17.39 6.13
N TYR A 64 18.60 -16.23 5.67
CA TYR A 64 17.18 -15.91 5.55
C TYR A 64 16.89 -15.18 4.25
N PHE A 65 15.63 -15.27 3.83
CA PHE A 65 15.03 -14.44 2.81
C PHE A 65 13.57 -14.21 3.23
N VAL A 66 13.08 -12.98 3.08
CA VAL A 66 11.71 -12.61 3.45
C VAL A 66 10.89 -12.51 2.18
N ILE A 67 9.74 -13.17 2.18
CA ILE A 67 8.68 -12.96 1.20
C ILE A 67 7.44 -12.50 1.95
N THR A 68 6.80 -11.45 1.47
CA THR A 68 5.65 -10.86 2.17
C THR A 68 4.52 -10.51 1.23
N THR A 69 3.30 -10.77 1.68
CA THR A 69 2.07 -10.25 1.08
C THR A 69 1.61 -8.95 1.75
N ASN A 70 2.22 -8.56 2.87
CA ASN A 70 1.89 -7.32 3.56
C ASN A 70 2.45 -6.13 2.77
N ALA A 71 1.64 -5.08 2.64
CA ALA A 71 2.00 -3.83 1.96
C ALA A 71 2.32 -2.69 2.96
N ASP A 72 2.51 -3.02 4.24
CA ASP A 72 2.64 -2.06 5.34
C ASP A 72 4.03 -1.41 5.45
N GLY A 73 5.03 -1.98 4.79
CA GLY A 73 6.41 -1.51 4.82
C GLY A 73 7.18 -1.88 6.09
N GLN A 74 6.65 -2.69 7.01
CA GLN A 74 7.27 -2.95 8.32
C GLN A 74 8.66 -3.61 8.23
N PHE A 75 8.89 -4.46 7.22
CA PHE A 75 10.22 -5.02 6.94
C PHE A 75 11.24 -3.97 6.49
N PHE A 76 10.81 -2.86 5.90
CA PHE A 76 11.69 -1.79 5.39
C PHE A 76 12.01 -0.71 6.44
N LYS A 77 11.31 -0.69 7.58
CA LYS A 77 11.46 0.32 8.65
C LYS A 77 12.58 0.02 9.66
N GLY A 78 13.25 -1.13 9.55
CA GLY A 78 14.27 -1.54 10.52
C GLY A 78 15.44 -2.29 9.92
N SER A 79 15.98 -3.25 10.66
CA SER A 79 17.30 -3.83 10.38
C SER A 79 17.33 -4.94 9.32
N PHE A 80 16.20 -5.29 8.71
CA PHE A 80 16.21 -6.28 7.64
C PHE A 80 16.99 -5.74 6.43
N ASP A 81 17.77 -6.62 5.82
CA ASP A 81 18.42 -6.33 4.55
C ASP A 81 17.36 -6.22 3.45
N GLN A 82 17.18 -5.03 2.89
CA GLN A 82 16.09 -4.72 1.96
C GLN A 82 16.18 -5.55 0.66
N ASP A 83 17.40 -5.90 0.23
CA ASP A 83 17.60 -6.74 -0.95
C ASP A 83 17.06 -8.18 -0.73
N LYS A 84 16.92 -8.60 0.54
CA LYS A 84 16.38 -9.91 0.93
C LYS A 84 14.88 -9.89 1.23
N VAL A 85 14.17 -8.80 0.92
CA VAL A 85 12.72 -8.67 1.14
C VAL A 85 11.99 -8.59 -0.19
N PHE A 86 11.26 -9.65 -0.55
CA PHE A 86 10.43 -9.68 -1.75
C PHE A 86 8.97 -9.36 -1.40
N ALA A 87 8.56 -8.11 -1.68
CA ALA A 87 7.23 -7.56 -1.38
C ALA A 87 6.33 -7.52 -2.64
N MET A 88 5.81 -8.67 -3.06
CA MET A 88 5.17 -8.82 -4.38
C MET A 88 3.79 -8.15 -4.55
N GLN A 89 3.17 -7.73 -3.45
CA GLN A 89 1.78 -7.24 -3.41
C GLN A 89 1.66 -5.70 -3.42
N GLY A 90 2.80 -4.99 -3.47
CA GLY A 90 2.83 -3.54 -3.48
C GLY A 90 3.15 -2.92 -2.13
N SER A 91 2.89 -1.62 -2.00
CA SER A 91 3.16 -0.83 -0.80
C SER A 91 2.16 0.31 -0.65
N TYR A 92 1.64 0.50 0.57
CA TYR A 92 0.82 1.67 0.91
C TYR A 92 1.59 2.99 0.83
N GLY A 93 2.92 2.96 1.01
CA GLY A 93 3.80 4.13 0.94
C GLY A 93 4.16 4.56 -0.48
N LYS A 94 3.50 3.97 -1.48
CA LYS A 94 3.76 4.20 -2.90
C LYS A 94 2.46 4.40 -3.68
N TYR A 95 2.55 5.16 -4.77
CA TYR A 95 1.46 5.40 -5.72
C TYR A 95 1.79 4.89 -7.12
N GLN A 96 0.73 4.63 -7.88
CA GLN A 96 0.77 4.27 -9.30
C GLN A 96 -0.36 4.98 -10.04
N CYS A 97 -0.32 5.01 -11.38
CA CYS A 97 -1.49 5.39 -12.17
C CYS A 97 -2.65 4.42 -11.92
N GLN A 98 -3.87 4.93 -11.75
CA GLN A 98 -5.07 4.09 -11.57
C GLN A 98 -5.37 3.18 -12.77
N HIS A 99 -4.89 3.54 -13.96
CA HIS A 99 -5.02 2.76 -15.18
C HIS A 99 -3.75 1.99 -15.55
N GLY A 100 -2.70 2.03 -14.72
CA GLY A 100 -1.42 1.38 -15.04
C GLY A 100 -0.83 1.82 -16.38
N CYS A 101 -0.96 3.10 -16.75
CA CYS A 101 -0.58 3.57 -18.09
C CYS A 101 0.93 3.52 -18.38
N ASN A 102 1.74 3.33 -17.35
CA ASN A 102 3.19 3.16 -17.38
C ASN A 102 3.64 2.37 -16.15
N ASP A 103 4.91 1.94 -16.15
CA ASP A 103 5.50 1.14 -15.06
C ASP A 103 6.13 1.99 -13.94
N ILE A 104 5.73 3.25 -13.78
CA ILE A 104 6.30 4.16 -12.79
C ILE A 104 5.54 4.05 -11.46
N ILE A 105 6.32 3.94 -10.38
CA ILE A 105 5.84 4.02 -9.01
C ILE A 105 6.35 5.32 -8.38
N TYR A 106 5.47 6.02 -7.66
CA TYR A 106 5.74 7.33 -7.06
C TYR A 106 5.81 7.20 -5.53
N ASP A 107 6.75 7.89 -4.90
CA ASP A 107 6.74 8.09 -3.45
C ASP A 107 5.55 8.97 -3.05
N ASN A 108 4.81 8.57 -2.01
CA ASN A 108 3.61 9.30 -1.59
C ASN A 108 3.72 10.02 -0.24
N GLU A 109 4.87 9.95 0.43
CA GLU A 109 5.05 10.54 1.78
C GLU A 109 4.74 12.03 1.84
N GLU A 110 5.33 12.81 0.94
CA GLU A 110 5.10 14.27 0.89
C GLU A 110 3.65 14.61 0.54
N ILE A 111 3.03 13.81 -0.36
CA ILE A 111 1.64 13.99 -0.78
C ILE A 111 0.70 13.73 0.39
N ILE A 112 0.90 12.62 1.10
CA ILE A 112 0.14 12.25 2.30
C ILE A 112 0.32 13.31 3.39
N GLY A 113 1.55 13.76 3.64
CA GLY A 113 1.83 14.83 4.59
C GLY A 113 1.08 16.12 4.27
N LYS A 114 1.06 16.54 2.99
CA LYS A 114 0.32 17.71 2.52
C LYS A 114 -1.19 17.56 2.71
N MET A 115 -1.76 16.41 2.35
CA MET A 115 -3.17 16.12 2.54
C MET A 115 -3.56 16.14 4.03
N LEU A 116 -2.75 15.54 4.91
CA LEU A 116 -3.00 15.52 6.36
C LEU A 116 -2.94 16.91 7.00
N GLN A 117 -2.13 17.83 6.47
CA GLN A 117 -2.07 19.20 6.98
C GLN A 117 -3.27 20.05 6.55
N ARG A 118 -3.97 19.65 5.48
CA ARG A 118 -4.96 20.49 4.79
C ARG A 118 -6.37 19.90 4.74
N PHE A 119 -6.57 18.65 5.17
CA PHE A 119 -7.89 18.02 5.16
C PHE A 119 -8.81 18.61 6.23
N ASN A 120 -10.12 18.55 5.96
CA ASN A 120 -11.12 18.99 6.92
C ASN A 120 -11.33 17.89 7.97
N GLU A 121 -10.96 18.13 9.23
CA GLU A 121 -11.13 17.16 10.31
C GLU A 121 -12.59 16.87 10.66
N GLU A 122 -13.50 17.83 10.46
CA GLU A 122 -14.93 17.67 10.74
C GLU A 122 -15.64 16.88 9.63
N SER A 123 -15.36 17.20 8.36
CA SER A 123 -16.00 16.54 7.21
C SER A 123 -15.22 15.33 6.69
N LEU A 124 -13.96 15.15 7.11
CA LEU A 124 -13.06 14.09 6.66
C LEU A 124 -12.82 14.11 5.13
N GLU A 125 -12.82 15.31 4.55
CA GLU A 125 -12.64 15.53 3.11
C GLU A 125 -11.23 16.05 2.79
N ILE A 126 -10.64 15.49 1.72
CA ILE A 126 -9.42 16.02 1.09
C ILE A 126 -9.81 17.10 0.07
N ARG A 127 -8.98 18.14 -0.05
CA ARG A 127 -9.15 19.21 -1.04
C ARG A 127 -8.87 18.67 -2.44
N GLU A 128 -9.69 19.04 -3.42
CA GLU A 128 -9.56 18.55 -4.80
C GLU A 128 -8.17 18.81 -5.39
N GLU A 129 -7.57 19.97 -5.11
CA GLU A 129 -6.24 20.33 -5.60
C GLU A 129 -5.09 19.56 -4.94
N ASP A 130 -5.36 18.79 -3.88
CA ASP A 130 -4.39 17.92 -3.23
C ASP A 130 -4.48 16.48 -3.74
N ILE A 131 -5.51 16.14 -4.53
CA ILE A 131 -5.67 14.81 -5.10
C ILE A 131 -4.57 14.57 -6.15
N PRO A 132 -3.84 13.44 -6.06
CA PRO A 132 -2.65 13.24 -6.86
C PRO A 132 -3.01 12.78 -8.26
N ILE A 133 -2.37 13.39 -9.25
CA ILE A 133 -2.61 13.15 -10.68
C ILE A 133 -1.36 12.55 -11.32
N CYS A 134 -1.58 11.59 -12.21
CA CYS A 134 -0.54 10.96 -12.99
C CYS A 134 0.01 11.97 -14.01
N PRO A 135 1.32 12.28 -13.98
CA PRO A 135 1.91 13.26 -14.88
C PRO A 135 1.88 12.79 -16.35
N GLU A 136 1.78 11.48 -16.59
CA GLU A 136 1.85 10.90 -17.94
C GLU A 136 0.50 10.93 -18.68
N CYS A 137 -0.63 10.78 -17.99
CA CYS A 137 -1.95 10.69 -18.63
C CYS A 137 -3.04 11.60 -18.05
N GLY A 138 -2.77 12.32 -16.96
CA GLY A 138 -3.75 13.21 -16.33
C GLY A 138 -4.83 12.53 -15.48
N GLU A 139 -4.79 11.20 -15.37
CA GLU A 139 -5.71 10.42 -14.52
C GLU A 139 -5.24 10.38 -13.06
N LEU A 140 -6.08 9.90 -12.14
CA LEU A 140 -5.72 9.83 -10.72
C LEU A 140 -4.54 8.88 -10.46
N LEU A 141 -3.72 9.21 -9.46
CA LEU A 141 -2.84 8.25 -8.82
C LEU A 141 -3.59 7.53 -7.69
N CYS A 142 -3.33 6.23 -7.52
CA CYS A 142 -3.87 5.40 -6.47
C CYS A 142 -2.75 4.66 -5.70
N PRO A 143 -3.02 4.11 -4.50
CA PRO A 143 -2.09 3.20 -3.81
C PRO A 143 -1.58 2.10 -4.73
N ASN A 144 -0.27 1.88 -4.75
CA ASN A 144 0.34 0.80 -5.52
C ASN A 144 0.13 -0.53 -4.79
N LEU A 145 -1.03 -1.14 -5.02
CA LEU A 145 -1.46 -2.40 -4.42
C LEU A 145 -2.00 -3.33 -5.50
N ARG A 146 -1.74 -4.62 -5.38
CA ARG A 146 -2.24 -5.62 -6.31
C ARG A 146 -3.74 -5.91 -6.08
N ILE A 147 -4.59 -5.06 -6.65
CA ILE A 147 -6.06 -5.17 -6.56
C ILE A 147 -6.69 -5.69 -7.85
N ASP A 148 -6.08 -5.40 -9.00
CA ASP A 148 -6.60 -5.72 -10.33
C ASP A 148 -5.46 -5.82 -11.37
N HIS A 149 -5.84 -5.76 -12.66
CA HIS A 149 -4.93 -5.87 -13.80
C HIS A 149 -4.12 -4.60 -14.09
N CYS A 150 -4.42 -3.48 -13.42
CA CYS A 150 -3.69 -2.22 -13.57
C CYS A 150 -2.48 -2.15 -12.63
N PHE A 151 -2.24 -3.15 -11.78
CA PHE A 151 -1.14 -3.13 -10.81
C PHE A 151 0.23 -3.02 -11.48
N VAL A 152 0.98 -1.99 -11.10
CA VAL A 152 2.36 -1.76 -11.58
C VAL A 152 3.33 -2.60 -10.75
N GLU A 153 3.80 -3.71 -11.32
CA GLU A 153 4.58 -4.72 -10.58
C GLU A 153 6.09 -4.71 -10.84
N VAL A 154 6.56 -4.04 -11.90
CA VAL A 154 7.94 -4.17 -12.40
C VAL A 154 8.98 -3.97 -11.30
N ASN A 155 8.84 -2.91 -10.51
CA ASN A 155 9.79 -2.61 -9.42
C ASN A 155 9.74 -3.63 -8.28
N HIS A 156 8.61 -4.31 -8.07
CA HIS A 156 8.47 -5.32 -7.02
C HIS A 156 9.10 -6.66 -7.39
N MET A 157 9.37 -6.91 -8.67
CA MET A 157 9.86 -8.20 -9.16
C MET A 157 11.38 -8.32 -9.23
N HIS A 158 12.13 -7.26 -8.88
CA HIS A 158 13.58 -7.19 -9.07
C HIS A 158 14.35 -8.33 -8.36
N ASN A 159 13.95 -8.73 -7.16
CA ASN A 159 14.60 -9.78 -6.36
C ASN A 159 13.86 -11.13 -6.38
N LYS A 160 12.93 -11.31 -7.32
CA LYS A 160 12.22 -12.60 -7.50
C LYS A 160 13.19 -13.75 -7.81
N GLY A 161 14.24 -13.48 -8.58
CA GLY A 161 15.28 -14.46 -8.91
C GLY A 161 16.00 -14.97 -7.66
N ASP A 162 16.43 -14.05 -6.81
CA ASP A 162 17.13 -14.35 -5.55
C ASP A 162 16.24 -15.15 -4.59
N TYR A 163 14.95 -14.82 -4.53
CA TYR A 163 13.97 -15.61 -3.79
C TYR A 163 13.88 -17.06 -4.29
N VAL A 164 13.77 -17.25 -5.61
CA VAL A 164 13.68 -18.59 -6.22
C VAL A 164 14.95 -19.40 -5.97
N GLU A 165 16.11 -18.76 -6.08
CA GLU A 165 17.40 -19.40 -5.76
C GLU A 165 17.48 -19.79 -4.28
N PHE A 166 17.07 -18.88 -3.38
CA PHE A 166 17.05 -19.16 -1.95
C PHE A 166 16.18 -20.37 -1.61
N ILE A 167 14.98 -20.46 -2.17
CA ILE A 167 14.09 -21.62 -1.97
C ILE A 167 14.75 -22.90 -2.50
N SER A 168 15.29 -22.85 -3.72
CA SER A 168 15.94 -24.02 -4.34
C SER A 168 17.14 -24.53 -3.51
N ALA A 169 17.95 -23.62 -2.96
CA ALA A 169 19.09 -23.96 -2.10
C ALA A 169 18.69 -24.47 -0.71
N SER A 170 17.45 -24.20 -0.28
CA SER A 170 16.94 -24.50 1.06
C SER A 170 16.12 -25.79 1.13
N GLU A 171 16.08 -26.57 0.04
CA GLU A 171 15.33 -27.82 -0.05
C GLU A 171 15.66 -28.76 1.14
N GLY A 172 14.61 -29.18 1.85
CA GLY A 172 14.71 -30.01 3.07
C GLY A 172 15.14 -29.30 4.36
N ARG A 173 15.29 -27.96 4.37
CA ARG A 173 15.80 -27.17 5.51
C ARG A 173 15.00 -25.88 5.77
N PHE A 174 13.67 -25.94 5.69
CA PHE A 174 12.81 -24.77 5.89
C PHE A 174 12.25 -24.65 7.30
N SER A 175 12.15 -23.41 7.79
CA SER A 175 11.27 -23.04 8.89
C SER A 175 10.43 -21.86 8.43
N PHE A 176 9.13 -22.06 8.31
CA PHE A 176 8.19 -21.02 7.88
C PHE A 176 7.67 -20.26 9.10
N TRP A 177 7.73 -18.94 9.03
CA TRP A 177 7.20 -18.05 10.05
C TRP A 177 6.22 -17.10 9.38
N SER A 178 4.97 -17.14 9.84
CA SER A 178 3.92 -16.23 9.37
C SER A 178 3.64 -15.20 10.46
N LEU A 179 3.67 -13.93 10.08
CA LEU A 179 3.11 -12.84 10.87
C LEU A 179 1.68 -12.63 10.35
N VAL A 180 0.70 -13.19 11.05
CA VAL A 180 -0.74 -12.99 10.80
C VAL A 180 -1.32 -12.08 11.87
#